data_AF-A0A7J4QAJ9-F1
#
_entry.id   AF-A0A7J4QAJ9-F1
#
_cell.length_a   1.000
_cell.length_b   1.000
_cell.length_c   1.000
_cell.angle_alpha   90.00
_cell.angle_beta   90.00
_cell.angle_gamma   90.00
#
_symmetry.space_group_name_H-M   'P 1'
#
loop_
_entity.id
_entity.type
_entity.pdbx_description
1 polymer ?
#
loop_
_entity_poly.entity_id
_entity_poly.type
_entity_poly.pdbx_seq_one_letter_code
_entity_poly.pdbx_strand_id
1 'polypeptide(L)'
;MNILKQMLVGKTDGQAHYKFVRYGKGEYDRFLFEITKGRNNFKVKSSYDFANDFVGIIAERMRETASVSGKIIMARDFKPELDPFCEAVNYSKRGKLFTAEISAEFSPEQLRRLYDKFSSAFLLLNVKSSEMSLKAGKSLPKPGGAIKPGFCSATLPLDLLDEFAWDVKQEFQKLEIKHILYINEIVLTPELKADPAKARLEAKRKGKIVRIVTIDGKETRKEADFIA
;
A
#
# COMPACT_ATOMS: atom_id res chain seq x y z
N MET A 1 8.68 0.74 -1.17
CA MET A 1 8.92 1.23 0.22
C MET A 1 7.67 1.09 1.12
N ASN A 2 7.80 0.75 2.41
CA ASN A 2 6.66 0.78 3.36
C ASN A 2 6.39 2.21 3.88
N ILE A 3 5.24 2.76 3.53
CA ILE A 3 4.85 4.14 3.87
C ILE A 3 4.75 4.42 5.38
N LEU A 4 4.39 3.42 6.20
CA LEU A 4 4.32 3.62 7.65
C LEU A 4 5.70 3.66 8.28
N LYS A 5 6.65 2.88 7.75
CA LYS A 5 8.05 2.97 8.14
C LYS A 5 8.60 4.35 7.78
N GLN A 6 8.34 4.82 6.56
CA GLN A 6 8.72 6.16 6.12
C GLN A 6 8.23 7.25 7.08
N MET A 7 6.96 7.21 7.46
CA MET A 7 6.38 8.18 8.40
C MET A 7 6.98 8.10 9.80
N LEU A 8 7.13 6.88 10.34
CA LEU A 8 7.69 6.67 11.67
C LEU A 8 9.19 7.02 11.76
N VAL A 9 9.88 7.08 10.62
CA VAL A 9 11.29 7.50 10.49
C VAL A 9 11.41 8.96 10.01
N GLY A 10 10.29 9.68 9.84
CA GLY A 10 10.29 11.10 9.48
C GLY A 10 10.64 11.41 8.02
N LYS A 11 10.51 10.44 7.10
CA LYS A 11 10.79 10.59 5.66
C LYS A 11 9.49 10.52 4.85
N THR A 12 8.68 11.57 4.87
CA THR A 12 7.44 11.63 4.08
C THR A 12 7.71 12.13 2.66
N ASP A 13 7.18 11.44 1.65
CA ASP A 13 7.22 11.85 0.25
C ASP A 13 5.81 12.18 -0.29
N GLY A 14 5.71 12.50 -1.59
CA GLY A 14 4.42 12.79 -2.23
C GLY A 14 3.47 11.59 -2.25
N GLN A 15 3.97 10.34 -2.23
CA GLN A 15 3.13 9.15 -2.19
C GLN A 15 2.47 8.98 -0.81
N ALA A 16 3.20 9.29 0.26
CA ALA A 16 2.66 9.41 1.61
C ALA A 16 1.48 10.38 1.65
N HIS A 17 1.67 11.59 1.15
CA HIS A 17 0.59 12.58 1.06
C HIS A 17 -0.65 12.04 0.31
N TYR A 18 -0.48 11.51 -0.91
CA TYR A 18 -1.61 11.02 -1.70
C TYR A 18 -2.39 9.89 -1.03
N LYS A 19 -1.73 9.04 -0.25
CA LYS A 19 -2.39 7.99 0.52
C LYS A 19 -3.22 8.58 1.67
N PHE A 20 -2.68 9.58 2.35
CA PHE A 20 -3.29 10.21 3.53
C PHE A 20 -4.41 11.21 3.19
N VAL A 21 -4.42 11.77 1.99
CA VAL A 21 -5.49 12.65 1.47
C VAL A 21 -6.89 11.99 1.56
N ARG A 22 -6.94 10.66 1.55
CA ARG A 22 -8.19 9.87 1.63
C ARG A 22 -8.80 9.86 3.03
N TYR A 23 -8.06 10.29 4.02
CA TYR A 23 -8.46 10.28 5.42
C TYR A 23 -8.87 11.68 5.89
N GLY A 24 -9.95 11.73 6.66
CA GLY A 24 -10.42 12.91 7.37
C GLY A 24 -9.92 12.92 8.81
N LYS A 25 -10.52 13.77 9.65
CA LYS A 25 -10.30 13.68 11.10
C LYS A 25 -10.95 12.42 11.65
N GLY A 26 -10.29 11.75 12.59
CA GLY A 26 -10.83 10.56 13.24
C GLY A 26 -9.78 9.49 13.53
N GLU A 27 -10.28 8.33 13.94
CA GLU A 27 -9.51 7.13 14.26
C GLU A 27 -9.66 6.08 13.16
N TYR A 28 -8.54 5.51 12.72
CA TYR A 28 -8.49 4.51 11.66
C TYR A 28 -7.58 3.35 12.04
N ASP A 29 -8.16 2.28 12.56
CA ASP A 29 -7.50 0.98 12.70
C ASP A 29 -7.55 0.24 11.35
N ARG A 30 -6.63 0.56 10.44
CA ARG A 30 -6.70 0.05 9.06
C ARG A 30 -5.48 -0.69 8.56
N PHE A 31 -4.37 -0.53 9.25
CA PHE A 31 -3.07 -0.96 8.75
C PHE A 31 -2.56 -2.13 9.56
N LEU A 32 -2.74 -3.34 9.03
CA LEU A 32 -2.32 -4.55 9.71
C LEU A 32 -1.31 -5.35 8.88
N PHE A 33 -0.42 -6.05 9.57
CA PHE A 33 0.40 -7.11 9.03
C PHE A 33 0.29 -8.36 9.89
N GLU A 34 0.04 -9.50 9.26
CA GLU A 34 0.29 -10.82 9.87
C GLU A 34 1.47 -11.43 9.14
N ILE A 35 2.57 -11.64 9.84
CA ILE A 35 3.84 -12.12 9.29
C ILE A 35 4.09 -13.53 9.84
N THR A 36 4.46 -14.45 8.95
CA THR A 36 4.94 -15.78 9.31
C THR A 36 6.29 -16.01 8.65
N LYS A 37 7.35 -16.24 9.45
CA LYS A 37 8.68 -16.56 8.92
C LYS A 37 8.73 -17.98 8.38
N GLY A 38 9.33 -18.15 7.22
CA GLY A 38 9.77 -19.43 6.68
C GLY A 38 11.29 -19.55 6.79
N ARG A 39 11.87 -20.55 6.13
CA ARG A 39 13.32 -20.80 6.16
C ARG A 39 14.12 -19.73 5.40
N ASN A 40 13.68 -19.38 4.18
CA ASN A 40 14.38 -18.45 3.28
C ASN A 40 13.51 -17.26 2.85
N ASN A 41 12.23 -17.25 3.26
CA ASN A 41 11.25 -16.24 2.91
C ASN A 41 10.34 -16.00 4.12
N PHE A 42 9.46 -15.02 4.01
CA PHE A 42 8.33 -14.86 4.92
C PHE A 42 7.05 -14.64 4.13
N LYS A 43 5.94 -15.02 4.74
CA LYS A 43 4.61 -14.69 4.26
C LYS A 43 4.08 -13.51 5.06
N VAL A 44 3.54 -12.52 4.38
CA VAL A 44 2.86 -11.38 5.00
C VAL A 44 1.46 -11.26 4.44
N LYS A 45 0.46 -11.20 5.32
CA LYS A 45 -0.91 -10.82 4.98
C LYS A 45 -1.18 -9.42 5.48
N SER A 46 -2.00 -8.69 4.75
CA SER A 46 -2.29 -7.30 5.07
C SER A 46 -3.67 -6.86 4.57
N SER A 47 -4.04 -5.66 4.95
CA SER A 47 -5.24 -4.98 4.47
C SER A 47 -5.05 -4.42 3.07
N TYR A 48 -6.16 -3.96 2.49
CA TYR A 48 -6.19 -3.31 1.19
C TYR A 48 -5.28 -2.07 1.10
N ASP A 49 -5.04 -1.38 2.22
CA ASP A 49 -4.25 -0.17 2.23
C ASP A 49 -2.80 -0.38 1.79
N PHE A 50 -2.29 -1.62 1.81
CA PHE A 50 -0.93 -1.95 1.38
C PHE A 50 -0.82 -2.52 -0.04
N ALA A 51 -1.93 -2.58 -0.79
CA ALA A 51 -1.91 -3.18 -2.13
C ALA A 51 -0.85 -2.54 -3.05
N ASN A 52 -0.82 -1.20 -3.11
CA ASN A 52 0.18 -0.47 -3.89
C ASN A 52 1.60 -0.62 -3.32
N ASP A 53 1.75 -0.61 -1.99
CA ASP A 53 3.08 -0.72 -1.36
C ASP A 53 3.73 -2.07 -1.70
N PHE A 54 2.96 -3.16 -1.72
CA PHE A 54 3.48 -4.46 -2.13
C PHE A 54 3.92 -4.49 -3.60
N VAL A 55 3.15 -3.87 -4.49
CA VAL A 55 3.56 -3.76 -5.91
C VAL A 55 4.86 -2.99 -6.02
N GLY A 56 5.01 -1.86 -5.31
CA GLY A 56 6.24 -1.07 -5.29
C GLY A 56 7.43 -1.85 -4.74
N ILE A 57 7.28 -2.51 -3.59
CA ILE A 57 8.35 -3.35 -2.99
C ILE A 57 8.80 -4.44 -3.97
N ILE A 58 7.87 -5.12 -4.63
CA ILE A 58 8.22 -6.16 -5.60
C ILE A 58 8.87 -5.53 -6.84
N ALA A 59 8.36 -4.43 -7.38
CA ALA A 59 8.93 -3.74 -8.54
C ALA A 59 10.36 -3.22 -8.30
N GLU A 60 10.68 -2.82 -7.07
CA GLU A 60 12.02 -2.39 -6.67
C GLU A 60 13.00 -3.58 -6.58
N ARG A 61 12.53 -4.75 -6.14
CA ARG A 61 13.37 -5.89 -5.76
C ARG A 61 13.45 -7.00 -6.80
N MET A 62 12.47 -7.08 -7.69
CA MET A 62 12.38 -8.11 -8.72
C MET A 62 13.58 -8.06 -9.66
N ARG A 63 14.17 -9.22 -9.95
CA ARG A 63 15.36 -9.38 -10.80
C ARG A 63 15.12 -10.19 -12.07
N GLU A 64 13.93 -10.75 -12.21
CA GLU A 64 13.53 -11.62 -13.31
C GLU A 64 12.15 -11.21 -13.82
N THR A 65 11.75 -11.81 -14.94
CA THR A 65 10.40 -11.64 -15.47
C THR A 65 9.37 -12.24 -14.52
N ALA A 66 8.25 -11.56 -14.34
CA ALA A 66 7.14 -12.06 -13.55
C ALA A 66 5.81 -12.01 -14.30
N SER A 67 4.97 -12.97 -13.98
CA SER A 67 3.59 -12.99 -14.41
C SER A 67 2.78 -12.01 -13.57
N VAL A 68 2.17 -11.03 -14.22
CA VAL A 68 1.38 -9.97 -13.59
C VAL A 68 -0.04 -10.02 -14.11
N SER A 69 -1.00 -10.11 -13.19
CA SER A 69 -2.42 -10.07 -13.52
C SER A 69 -3.20 -9.27 -12.50
N GLY A 70 -4.42 -8.83 -12.82
CA GLY A 70 -5.29 -8.14 -11.88
C GLY A 70 -5.79 -6.82 -12.42
N LYS A 71 -6.07 -5.86 -11.54
CA LYS A 71 -6.77 -4.63 -11.91
C LYS A 71 -6.03 -3.37 -11.54
N ILE A 72 -6.02 -2.42 -12.47
CA ILE A 72 -5.64 -1.03 -12.25
C ILE A 72 -6.92 -0.19 -12.29
N ILE A 73 -7.15 0.63 -11.27
CA ILE A 73 -8.40 1.41 -11.15
C ILE A 73 -8.05 2.89 -10.91
N MET A 74 -8.66 3.79 -11.68
CA MET A 74 -8.44 5.24 -11.59
C MET A 74 -9.74 6.04 -11.80
N ALA A 75 -9.74 7.30 -11.37
CA ALA A 75 -10.88 8.22 -11.54
C ALA A 75 -10.92 8.94 -12.90
N ARG A 76 -9.95 8.64 -13.79
CA ARG A 76 -9.80 9.23 -15.12
C ARG A 76 -9.50 8.13 -16.12
N ASP A 77 -9.77 8.40 -17.40
CA ASP A 77 -9.33 7.50 -18.46
C ASP A 77 -7.80 7.46 -18.47
N PHE A 78 -7.24 6.26 -18.53
CA PHE A 78 -5.80 6.00 -18.49
C PHE A 78 -5.38 4.94 -19.51
N LYS A 79 -6.29 4.50 -20.40
CA LYS A 79 -5.96 3.47 -21.40
C LYS A 79 -4.76 3.86 -22.28
N PRO A 80 -4.65 5.09 -22.81
CA PRO A 80 -3.48 5.49 -23.62
C PRO A 80 -2.15 5.44 -22.85
N GLU A 81 -2.18 5.57 -21.53
CA GLU A 81 -0.99 5.46 -20.67
C GLU A 81 -0.65 4.01 -20.33
N LEU A 82 -1.62 3.10 -20.39
CA LEU A 82 -1.44 1.66 -20.13
C LEU A 82 -0.94 0.91 -21.37
N ASP A 83 -1.43 1.29 -22.56
CA ASP A 83 -1.14 0.59 -23.81
C ASP A 83 0.37 0.39 -24.11
N PRO A 84 1.29 1.32 -23.75
CA PRO A 84 2.74 1.10 -23.89
C PRO A 84 3.32 -0.01 -23.01
N PHE A 85 2.59 -0.46 -22.00
CA PHE A 85 3.01 -1.51 -21.07
C PHE A 85 2.43 -2.87 -21.43
N CYS A 86 1.12 -2.91 -21.70
CA CYS A 86 0.40 -4.14 -22.03
C CYS A 86 -0.99 -3.81 -22.60
N GLU A 87 -1.55 -4.75 -23.36
CA GLU A 87 -2.95 -4.72 -23.73
C GLU A 87 -3.83 -5.13 -22.55
N ALA A 88 -4.90 -4.38 -22.30
CA ALA A 88 -5.88 -4.72 -21.28
C ALA A 88 -6.75 -5.88 -21.77
N VAL A 89 -6.87 -6.94 -20.97
CA VAL A 89 -7.82 -8.05 -21.18
C VAL A 89 -9.26 -7.54 -21.19
N ASN A 90 -9.53 -6.54 -20.35
CA ASN A 90 -10.79 -5.84 -20.32
C ASN A 90 -10.57 -4.39 -19.87
N TYR A 91 -11.28 -3.45 -20.46
CA TYR A 91 -11.28 -2.06 -20.05
C TYR A 91 -12.72 -1.56 -19.91
N SER A 92 -13.09 -1.11 -18.72
CA SER A 92 -14.46 -0.71 -18.42
C SER A 92 -14.54 0.54 -17.57
N LYS A 93 -15.65 1.26 -17.71
CA LYS A 93 -15.99 2.41 -16.87
C LYS A 93 -17.24 2.08 -16.07
N ARG A 94 -17.17 2.20 -14.74
CA ARG A 94 -18.31 2.11 -13.83
C ARG A 94 -18.37 3.35 -12.94
N GLY A 95 -19.39 4.17 -13.16
CA GLY A 95 -19.52 5.47 -12.50
C GLY A 95 -18.34 6.39 -12.86
N LYS A 96 -17.62 6.89 -11.84
CA LYS A 96 -16.43 7.74 -12.01
C LYS A 96 -15.12 6.95 -12.12
N LEU A 97 -15.17 5.62 -12.09
CA LEU A 97 -13.97 4.78 -12.06
C LEU A 97 -13.78 4.07 -13.39
N PHE A 98 -12.58 4.17 -13.93
CA PHE A 98 -12.05 3.39 -15.03
C PHE A 98 -11.27 2.21 -14.46
N THR A 99 -11.46 1.02 -15.01
CA THR A 99 -10.82 -0.22 -14.57
C THR A 99 -10.24 -0.95 -15.76
N ALA A 100 -8.94 -1.19 -15.74
CA ALA A 100 -8.24 -2.07 -16.66
C ALA A 100 -7.94 -3.38 -15.95
N GLU A 101 -8.31 -4.49 -16.57
CA GLU A 101 -7.86 -5.83 -16.20
C GLU A 101 -6.68 -6.21 -17.10
N ILE A 102 -5.57 -6.62 -16.49
CA ILE A 102 -4.33 -6.97 -17.19
C ILE A 102 -3.95 -8.41 -16.88
N SER A 103 -3.25 -9.04 -17.83
CA SER A 103 -2.63 -10.35 -17.67
C SER A 103 -1.48 -10.45 -18.66
N ALA A 104 -0.25 -10.20 -18.21
CA ALA A 104 0.94 -10.20 -19.05
C ALA A 104 2.21 -10.51 -18.24
N GLU A 105 3.29 -10.83 -18.95
CA GLU A 105 4.63 -10.96 -18.37
C GLU A 105 5.32 -9.60 -18.37
N PHE A 106 6.00 -9.26 -17.26
CA PHE A 106 6.71 -7.99 -17.10
C PHE A 106 8.16 -8.25 -16.71
N SER A 107 9.10 -7.60 -17.40
CA SER A 107 10.48 -7.47 -16.94
C SER A 107 10.55 -6.60 -15.67
N PRO A 108 11.67 -6.65 -14.91
CA PRO A 108 11.93 -5.75 -13.79
C PRO A 108 11.69 -4.27 -14.11
N GLU A 109 12.21 -3.80 -15.24
CA GLU A 109 12.10 -2.42 -15.69
C GLU A 109 10.67 -2.04 -16.07
N GLN A 110 9.95 -2.95 -16.73
CA GLN A 110 8.56 -2.71 -17.12
C GLN A 110 7.65 -2.59 -15.90
N LEU A 111 7.80 -3.50 -14.92
CA LEU A 111 6.99 -3.45 -13.69
C LEU A 111 7.30 -2.19 -12.87
N ARG A 112 8.56 -1.77 -12.79
CA ARG A 112 8.96 -0.52 -12.13
C ARG A 112 8.32 0.69 -12.80
N ARG A 113 8.45 0.81 -14.12
CA ARG A 113 7.85 1.92 -14.88
C ARG A 113 6.32 1.93 -14.78
N LEU A 114 5.68 0.76 -14.74
CA LEU A 114 4.24 0.63 -14.53
C LEU A 114 3.85 1.14 -13.13
N TYR A 115 4.58 0.72 -12.09
CA TYR A 115 4.35 1.18 -10.73
C TYR A 115 4.53 2.70 -10.62
N ASP A 116 5.62 3.26 -11.15
CA ASP A 116 5.87 4.70 -11.09
C ASP A 116 4.74 5.49 -11.75
N LYS A 117 4.31 5.05 -12.94
CA LYS A 117 3.25 5.67 -13.73
C LYS A 117 1.89 5.62 -13.03
N PHE A 118 1.58 4.51 -12.35
CA PHE A 118 0.27 4.25 -11.75
C PHE A 118 0.30 4.21 -10.21
N SER A 119 1.32 4.78 -9.58
CA SER A 119 1.50 4.77 -8.11
C SER A 119 0.33 5.40 -7.36
N SER A 120 -0.39 6.35 -7.99
CA SER A 120 -1.60 6.99 -7.47
C SER A 120 -2.91 6.23 -7.73
N ALA A 121 -2.89 5.23 -8.62
CA ALA A 121 -4.04 4.38 -8.92
C ALA A 121 -4.34 3.41 -7.77
N PHE A 122 -5.39 2.61 -7.89
CA PHE A 122 -5.53 1.41 -7.06
C PHE A 122 -4.96 0.22 -7.82
N LEU A 123 -3.84 -0.31 -7.32
CA LEU A 123 -3.13 -1.44 -7.92
C LEU A 123 -3.55 -2.73 -7.23
N LEU A 124 -4.59 -3.38 -7.74
CA LEU A 124 -5.06 -4.68 -7.29
C LEU A 124 -4.39 -5.78 -8.12
N LEU A 125 -3.06 -5.82 -8.07
CA LEU A 125 -2.25 -6.71 -8.89
C LEU A 125 -1.84 -7.97 -8.11
N ASN A 126 -1.85 -9.08 -8.82
CA ASN A 126 -1.18 -10.31 -8.47
C ASN A 126 0.13 -10.36 -9.24
N VAL A 127 1.21 -10.67 -8.55
CA VAL A 127 2.54 -10.82 -9.16
C VAL A 127 3.06 -12.19 -8.78
N LYS A 128 3.65 -12.91 -9.74
CA LYS A 128 4.29 -14.20 -9.48
C LYS A 128 5.61 -14.29 -10.23
N SER A 129 6.69 -14.40 -9.48
CA SER A 129 8.05 -14.70 -9.92
C SER A 129 8.53 -15.98 -9.21
N SER A 130 9.77 -16.40 -9.43
CA SER A 130 10.36 -17.54 -8.72
C SER A 130 10.65 -17.21 -7.24
N GLU A 131 11.04 -15.97 -6.94
CA GLU A 131 11.41 -15.54 -5.58
C GLU A 131 10.27 -14.90 -4.79
N MET A 132 9.37 -14.20 -5.47
CA MET A 132 8.33 -13.37 -4.86
C MET A 132 6.95 -13.67 -5.44
N SER A 133 5.94 -13.53 -4.58
CA SER A 133 4.56 -13.52 -5.03
C SER A 133 3.72 -12.51 -4.25
N LEU A 134 2.71 -11.95 -4.92
CA LEU A 134 1.67 -11.11 -4.36
C LEU A 134 0.33 -11.60 -4.88
N LYS A 135 -0.64 -11.70 -3.96
CA LYS A 135 -2.06 -11.84 -4.28
C LYS A 135 -2.82 -10.68 -3.65
N ALA A 136 -3.58 -9.95 -4.45
CA ALA A 136 -4.45 -8.88 -4.01
C ALA A 136 -5.93 -9.25 -4.21
N GLY A 137 -6.81 -8.60 -3.44
CA GLY A 137 -8.25 -8.75 -3.61
C GLY A 137 -8.73 -8.29 -4.99
N LYS A 138 -9.78 -8.94 -5.51
CA LYS A 138 -10.28 -8.72 -6.89
C LYS A 138 -11.06 -7.42 -7.09
N SER A 139 -11.44 -6.74 -6.01
CA SER A 139 -12.27 -5.54 -6.03
C SER A 139 -11.93 -4.64 -4.84
N LEU A 140 -12.22 -3.34 -5.02
CA LEU A 140 -12.10 -2.38 -3.93
C LEU A 140 -13.04 -2.78 -2.77
N PRO A 141 -12.57 -2.69 -1.52
CA PRO A 141 -13.44 -2.87 -0.37
C PRO A 141 -14.53 -1.80 -0.37
N LYS A 142 -15.70 -2.14 0.19
CA LYS A 142 -16.77 -1.15 0.39
C LYS A 142 -16.28 -0.08 1.39
N PRO A 143 -16.58 1.21 1.17
CA PRO A 143 -16.33 2.25 2.15
C PRO A 143 -16.94 1.87 3.50
N GLY A 144 -16.18 2.02 4.59
CA GLY A 144 -16.62 1.66 5.94
C GLY A 144 -16.73 0.15 6.21
N GLY A 145 -16.32 -0.71 5.27
CA GLY A 145 -16.29 -2.15 5.49
C GLY A 145 -15.22 -2.57 6.50
N ALA A 146 -15.45 -3.72 7.15
CA ALA A 146 -14.47 -4.31 8.06
C ALA A 146 -13.13 -4.55 7.35
N ILE A 147 -12.04 -4.32 8.08
CA ILE A 147 -10.71 -4.63 7.59
C ILE A 147 -10.60 -6.14 7.44
N LYS A 148 -10.13 -6.57 6.27
CA LYS A 148 -9.92 -7.99 5.97
C LYS A 148 -8.43 -8.28 6.03
N PRO A 149 -7.94 -8.95 7.10
CA PRO A 149 -6.62 -9.54 7.07
C PRO A 149 -6.51 -10.50 5.89
N GLY A 150 -5.48 -10.32 5.06
CA GLY A 150 -5.29 -11.15 3.86
C GLY A 150 -6.00 -10.64 2.60
N PHE A 151 -6.49 -9.39 2.58
CA PHE A 151 -6.81 -8.74 1.31
C PHE A 151 -5.59 -8.74 0.38
N CYS A 152 -4.42 -8.44 0.94
CA CYS A 152 -3.13 -8.67 0.31
C CYS A 152 -2.44 -9.85 1.01
N SER A 153 -1.82 -10.74 0.24
CA SER A 153 -0.94 -11.79 0.74
C SER A 153 0.29 -11.86 -0.15
N ALA A 154 1.46 -11.63 0.43
CA ALA A 154 2.72 -11.72 -0.27
C ALA A 154 3.64 -12.77 0.36
N THR A 155 4.48 -13.39 -0.47
CA THR A 155 5.65 -14.16 -0.05
C THR A 155 6.87 -13.40 -0.56
N LEU A 156 7.77 -13.04 0.36
CA LEU A 156 8.92 -12.16 0.09
C LEU A 156 10.22 -12.76 0.68
N PRO A 157 11.38 -12.49 0.07
CA PRO A 157 12.70 -12.80 0.64
C PRO A 157 12.92 -12.22 2.04
N LEU A 158 13.69 -12.92 2.88
CA LEU A 158 13.89 -12.54 4.29
C LEU A 158 14.57 -11.18 4.49
N ASP A 159 15.42 -10.73 3.57
CA ASP A 159 16.06 -9.40 3.64
C ASP A 159 15.06 -8.25 3.55
N LEU A 160 13.83 -8.49 3.08
CA LEU A 160 12.74 -7.52 3.05
C LEU A 160 11.92 -7.48 4.35
N LEU A 161 12.22 -8.33 5.32
CA LEU A 161 11.46 -8.39 6.57
C LEU A 161 11.52 -7.06 7.34
N ASP A 162 12.66 -6.37 7.27
CA ASP A 162 12.89 -5.06 7.87
C ASP A 162 12.01 -3.95 7.25
N GLU A 163 11.36 -4.18 6.12
CA GLU A 163 10.34 -3.24 5.61
C GLU A 163 9.08 -3.24 6.48
N PHE A 164 8.83 -4.31 7.24
CA PHE A 164 7.62 -4.48 8.04
C PHE A 164 7.91 -4.48 9.54
N ALA A 165 9.04 -5.06 9.94
CA ALA A 165 9.37 -5.38 11.33
C ALA A 165 10.69 -4.73 11.81
N TRP A 166 11.09 -3.58 11.27
CA TRP A 166 12.37 -2.91 11.58
C TRP A 166 12.65 -2.68 13.08
N ASP A 167 11.59 -2.53 13.86
CA ASP A 167 11.63 -2.23 15.29
C ASP A 167 11.38 -3.47 16.18
N VAL A 168 11.26 -4.65 15.57
CA VAL A 168 11.17 -5.94 16.24
C VAL A 168 12.57 -6.54 16.34
N LYS A 169 13.09 -6.66 17.56
CA LYS A 169 14.45 -7.16 17.82
C LYS A 169 14.50 -8.60 18.32
N GLN A 170 13.37 -9.14 18.76
CA GLN A 170 13.24 -10.51 19.24
C GLN A 170 12.91 -11.47 18.10
N GLU A 171 13.30 -12.73 18.24
CA GLU A 171 12.90 -13.78 17.31
C GLU A 171 11.41 -14.08 17.39
N PHE A 172 10.83 -14.48 16.28
CA PHE A 172 9.41 -14.81 16.18
C PHE A 172 9.14 -15.77 15.03
N GLN A 173 8.20 -16.70 15.23
CA GLN A 173 7.65 -17.50 14.13
C GLN A 173 6.44 -16.80 13.49
N LYS A 174 5.62 -16.15 14.32
CA LYS A 174 4.45 -15.36 13.92
C LYS A 174 4.50 -13.99 14.59
N LEU A 175 4.14 -12.97 13.83
CA LEU A 175 4.14 -11.59 14.28
C LEU A 175 2.90 -10.90 13.73
N GLU A 176 2.13 -10.27 14.61
CA GLU A 176 1.03 -9.39 14.23
C GLU A 176 1.43 -7.94 14.52
N ILE A 177 1.19 -7.07 13.54
CA ILE A 177 1.42 -5.65 13.68
C ILE A 177 0.15 -4.94 13.30
N LYS A 178 -0.35 -4.05 14.16
CA LYS A 178 -1.45 -3.13 13.85
C LYS A 178 -0.97 -1.71 13.97
N HIS A 179 -1.45 -0.84 13.08
CA HIS A 179 -1.27 0.60 13.23
C HIS A 179 -2.63 1.28 13.21
N ILE A 180 -2.84 2.06 14.26
CA ILE A 180 -4.00 2.91 14.42
C ILE A 180 -3.57 4.33 14.11
N LEU A 181 -4.22 4.95 13.13
CA LEU A 181 -4.01 6.36 12.81
C LEU A 181 -5.02 7.22 13.56
N TYR A 182 -4.53 8.22 14.27
CA TYR A 182 -5.32 9.29 14.86
C TYR A 182 -5.04 10.58 14.11
N ILE A 183 -5.99 11.04 13.29
CA ILE A 183 -5.87 12.31 12.57
C ILE A 183 -6.64 13.37 13.35
N ASN A 184 -5.89 14.27 13.97
CA ASN A 184 -6.43 15.30 14.86
C ASN A 184 -6.68 16.61 14.10
N GLU A 185 -5.82 16.90 13.11
CA GLU A 185 -5.80 18.18 12.42
C GLU A 185 -5.63 17.99 10.90
N ILE A 186 -6.35 18.81 10.13
CA ILE A 186 -6.12 19.00 8.70
C ILE A 186 -5.48 20.39 8.56
N VAL A 187 -4.22 20.42 8.19
CA VAL A 187 -3.41 21.64 8.10
C VAL A 187 -3.74 22.34 6.79
N LEU A 188 -4.37 23.50 6.89
CA LEU A 188 -4.78 24.35 5.76
C LEU A 188 -3.96 25.63 5.75
N THR A 189 -3.26 25.90 4.65
CA THR A 189 -2.68 27.23 4.40
C THR A 189 -3.79 28.23 4.08
N PRO A 190 -3.57 29.55 4.25
CA PRO A 190 -4.56 30.58 3.91
C PRO A 190 -5.07 30.47 2.47
N GLU A 191 -4.18 30.14 1.52
CA GLU A 191 -4.52 29.91 0.11
C GLU A 191 -5.49 28.74 -0.08
N LEU A 192 -5.29 27.64 0.66
CA LEU A 192 -6.18 26.48 0.59
C LEU A 192 -7.56 26.77 1.20
N LYS A 193 -7.67 27.66 2.18
CA LYS A 193 -8.98 28.03 2.75
C LYS A 193 -9.90 28.69 1.72
N ALA A 194 -9.34 29.32 0.69
CA ALA A 194 -10.11 29.97 -0.37
C ALA A 194 -10.64 29.00 -1.43
N ASP A 195 -10.06 27.80 -1.55
CA ASP A 195 -10.46 26.79 -2.54
C ASP A 195 -10.66 25.40 -1.88
N PRO A 196 -11.91 25.01 -1.57
CA PRO A 196 -12.21 23.71 -0.96
C PRO A 196 -11.77 22.49 -1.78
N ALA A 197 -11.75 22.60 -3.11
CA ALA A 197 -11.34 21.50 -3.98
C ALA A 197 -9.83 21.29 -3.89
N LYS A 198 -9.07 22.39 -3.94
CA LYS A 198 -7.62 22.38 -3.75
C LYS A 198 -7.23 21.95 -2.34
N ALA A 199 -7.92 22.47 -1.32
CA ALA A 199 -7.75 22.06 0.08
C ALA A 199 -7.87 20.56 0.28
N ARG A 200 -8.85 19.93 -0.37
CA ARG A 200 -9.05 18.48 -0.26
C ARG A 200 -7.81 17.70 -0.72
N LEU A 201 -7.17 18.16 -1.78
CA LEU A 201 -6.05 17.47 -2.43
C LEU A 201 -4.69 17.81 -1.81
N GLU A 202 -4.51 19.03 -1.28
CA GLU A 202 -3.19 19.53 -0.87
C GLU A 202 -3.02 19.68 0.65
N ALA A 203 -4.10 19.69 1.44
CA ALA A 203 -3.98 19.84 2.88
C ALA A 203 -3.23 18.67 3.52
N LYS A 204 -2.37 18.95 4.50
CA LYS A 204 -1.66 17.90 5.23
C LYS A 204 -2.50 17.37 6.38
N ARG A 205 -2.36 16.10 6.71
CA ARG A 205 -2.98 15.43 7.85
C ARG A 205 -1.94 15.37 8.96
N LYS A 206 -2.29 15.94 10.11
CA LYS A 206 -1.45 15.93 11.30
C LYS A 206 -2.12 15.10 12.39
N GLY A 207 -1.33 14.25 13.03
CA GLY A 207 -1.86 13.21 13.87
C GLY A 207 -0.81 12.39 14.59
N LYS A 208 -1.26 11.25 15.11
CA LYS A 208 -0.45 10.26 15.81
C LYS A 208 -0.67 8.89 15.18
N ILE A 209 0.41 8.11 15.04
CA ILE A 209 0.36 6.69 14.70
C ILE A 209 0.63 5.90 15.98
N VAL A 210 -0.24 4.97 16.31
CA VAL A 210 -0.02 3.98 17.37
C VAL A 210 0.29 2.65 16.70
N ARG A 211 1.51 2.16 16.85
CA ARG A 211 1.96 0.85 16.38
C ARG A 211 1.88 -0.14 17.53
N ILE A 212 1.13 -1.20 17.32
CA ILE A 212 0.95 -2.32 18.25
C ILE A 212 1.59 -3.55 17.61
N VAL A 213 2.51 -4.17 18.32
CA VAL A 213 3.26 -5.35 17.87
C VAL A 213 2.97 -6.48 18.85
N THR A 214 2.42 -7.58 18.35
CA THR A 214 2.06 -8.75 19.15
C THR A 214 2.91 -9.95 18.71
N ILE A 215 3.70 -10.48 19.64
CA ILE A 215 4.59 -11.63 19.45
C ILE A 215 4.33 -12.61 20.57
N ASP A 216 3.95 -13.84 20.24
CA ASP A 216 3.63 -14.91 21.21
C ASP A 216 2.64 -14.45 22.31
N GLY A 217 1.66 -13.64 21.92
CA GLY A 217 0.64 -13.08 22.81
C GLY A 217 1.08 -11.90 23.67
N LYS A 218 2.36 -11.49 23.60
CA LYS A 218 2.86 -10.29 24.28
C LYS A 218 2.75 -9.09 23.35
N GLU A 219 2.05 -8.05 23.80
CA GLU A 219 1.88 -6.82 23.04
C GLU A 219 2.86 -5.74 23.48
N THR A 220 3.41 -5.03 22.51
CA THR A 220 4.18 -3.80 22.72
C THR A 220 3.56 -2.66 21.93
N ARG A 221 3.49 -1.48 22.52
CA ARG A 221 2.87 -0.29 21.92
C ARG A 221 3.90 0.82 21.81
N LYS A 222 3.96 1.46 20.63
CA LYS A 222 4.76 2.66 20.38
C LYS A 222 3.90 3.71 19.70
N GLU A 223 4.19 4.96 19.98
CA GLU A 223 3.48 6.10 19.41
C GLU A 223 4.46 7.07 18.77
N ALA A 224 4.04 7.70 17.67
CA ALA A 224 4.78 8.79 17.06
C ALA A 224 3.83 9.77 16.41
N ASP A 225 4.17 11.05 16.49
CA ASP A 225 3.46 12.11 15.78
C ASP A 225 3.87 12.14 14.30
N PHE A 226 2.94 12.56 13.44
CA PHE A 226 3.21 12.71 12.01
C PHE A 226 2.51 13.92 11.41
N ILE A 227 3.06 14.37 10.28
CA ILE A 227 2.43 15.29 9.35
C ILE A 227 2.65 14.72 7.94
N ALA A 228 1.58 14.37 7.23
CA ALA A 228 1.65 13.76 5.90
C ALA A 228 0.62 14.35 4.95
#